data_AF-A0A0Z8H312-F1
#
_entry.id   AF-A0A0Z8H312-F1
#
_cell.length_a   1.000
_cell.length_b   1.000
_cell.length_c   1.000
_cell.angle_alpha   90.00
_cell.angle_beta   90.00
_cell.angle_gamma   90.00
#
_symmetry.space_group_name_H-M   'P 1'
#
loop_
_entity.id
_entity.type
_entity.pdbx_description
1 polymer ?
#
loop_
_entity_poly.entity_id
_entity_poly.type
_entity_poly.pdbx_seq_one_letter_code
_entity_poly.pdbx_strand_id
1 'polypeptide(L)'
;MEQPVLHADETSYKVLENDSQLTFYWTFLSGKHEKKGITLYHHDKRRSGLVVEEFLGDYAGYVHCDMWSAYRQLDKAQLVGCWAHVRRKFFEATPKKTDKTSLGATGLAYCDRLFALESDWADLSSEERLHKRQTELAPLMDEFFDWCRNQAVLPGSKLGTAIEYSLNYEATFRTVLSDGNLVLSNNMGERAMKTLVMGVVKQSGNRLFQPEPRNEKAKVAVFSEL
;
A
#
# COMPACT_ATOMS: atom_id res chain seq x y z
N MET A 1 8.83 -11.75 12.92
CA MET A 1 8.43 -10.34 13.10
C MET A 1 7.41 -10.28 14.23
N GLU A 2 7.56 -9.35 15.18
CA GLU A 2 6.66 -9.24 16.35
C GLU A 2 5.63 -8.10 16.23
N GLN A 3 5.80 -7.19 15.27
CA GLN A 3 4.88 -6.06 15.12
C GLN A 3 3.52 -6.48 14.56
N PRO A 4 2.41 -5.95 15.11
CA PRO A 4 1.07 -6.33 14.68
C PRO A 4 0.69 -5.79 13.30
N VAL A 5 1.37 -4.75 12.83
CA VAL A 5 1.07 -4.06 11.58
C VAL A 5 2.35 -3.82 10.79
N LEU A 6 2.30 -4.16 9.50
CA LEU A 6 3.36 -3.91 8.54
C LEU A 6 2.84 -3.18 7.30
N HIS A 7 3.75 -2.52 6.61
CA HIS A 7 3.61 -2.05 5.24
C HIS A 7 4.57 -2.83 4.35
N ALA A 8 4.12 -3.27 3.19
CA ALA A 8 4.95 -3.96 2.21
C ALA A 8 4.81 -3.32 0.83
N ASP A 9 5.91 -3.14 0.12
CA ASP A 9 5.93 -2.64 -1.26
C ASP A 9 7.15 -3.20 -2.01
N GLU A 10 7.09 -3.25 -3.34
CA GLU A 10 8.21 -3.69 -4.17
C GLU A 10 8.46 -2.78 -5.37
N THR A 11 9.73 -2.61 -5.74
CA THR A 11 10.08 -1.89 -6.97
C THR A 11 11.23 -2.55 -7.71
N SER A 12 11.20 -2.43 -9.04
CA SER A 12 12.31 -2.85 -9.89
C SER A 12 13.38 -1.76 -9.97
N TYR A 13 14.64 -2.14 -10.02
CA TYR A 13 15.74 -1.26 -10.37
C TYR A 13 16.75 -1.97 -11.29
N LYS A 14 17.51 -1.16 -12.03
CA LYS A 14 18.61 -1.65 -12.87
C LYS A 14 19.93 -1.53 -12.11
N VAL A 15 20.69 -2.61 -12.04
CA VAL A 15 22.05 -2.60 -11.49
C VAL A 15 22.99 -2.07 -12.57
N LEU A 16 23.78 -1.03 -12.23
CA LEU A 16 24.68 -0.36 -13.18
C LEU A 16 25.76 -1.30 -13.76
N GLU A 17 26.15 -2.34 -13.02
CA GLU A 17 27.19 -3.29 -13.44
C GLU A 17 26.67 -4.48 -14.28
N ASN A 18 25.34 -4.62 -14.48
CA ASN A 18 24.80 -5.74 -15.27
C ASN A 18 23.56 -5.32 -16.06
N ASP A 19 23.79 -4.98 -17.33
CA ASP A 19 22.86 -4.28 -18.23
C ASP A 19 21.58 -5.04 -18.61
N SER A 20 21.35 -6.24 -18.05
CA SER A 20 20.33 -7.18 -18.56
C SER A 20 19.35 -7.77 -17.55
N GLN A 21 19.62 -7.77 -16.24
CA GLN A 21 18.71 -8.39 -15.26
C GLN A 21 18.08 -7.35 -14.33
N LEU A 22 16.76 -7.18 -14.45
CA LEU A 22 15.97 -6.46 -13.46
C LEU A 22 16.10 -7.16 -12.11
N THR A 23 16.38 -6.38 -11.08
CA THR A 23 16.35 -6.85 -9.69
C THR A 23 15.33 -6.04 -8.92
N PHE A 24 14.85 -6.60 -7.81
CA PHE A 24 13.75 -6.05 -7.05
C PHE A 24 14.21 -5.72 -5.63
N TYR A 25 13.85 -4.53 -5.19
CA TYR A 25 13.86 -4.20 -3.77
C TYR A 25 12.46 -4.40 -3.22
N TRP A 26 12.40 -5.07 -2.10
CA TRP A 26 11.22 -5.25 -1.27
C TRP A 26 11.42 -4.41 -0.02
N THR A 27 10.39 -3.66 0.37
CA THR A 27 10.42 -2.90 1.62
C THR A 27 9.37 -3.44 2.57
N PHE A 28 9.74 -3.57 3.84
CA PHE A 28 8.84 -3.92 4.92
C PHE A 28 9.00 -2.90 6.05
N LEU A 29 7.92 -2.21 6.40
CA LEU A 29 7.95 -1.16 7.42
C LEU A 29 7.00 -1.47 8.56
N SER A 30 7.36 -1.01 9.75
CA SER A 30 6.45 -0.90 10.89
C SER A 30 5.19 -0.10 10.56
N GLY A 31 4.10 -0.40 11.27
CA GLY A 31 2.87 0.40 11.23
C GLY A 31 3.08 1.85 11.67
N LYS A 32 2.23 2.76 11.16
CA LYS A 32 2.30 4.21 11.39
C LYS A 32 2.37 4.63 12.87
N HIS A 33 1.71 3.89 13.75
CA HIS A 33 1.56 4.23 15.17
C HIS A 33 2.55 3.50 16.10
N GLU A 34 3.54 2.80 15.53
CA GLU A 34 4.58 2.11 16.28
C GLU A 34 5.54 3.10 16.95
N LYS A 35 5.88 2.86 18.23
CA LYS A 35 6.79 3.73 18.99
C LYS A 35 8.22 3.74 18.44
N LYS A 36 8.63 2.66 17.77
CA LYS A 36 9.93 2.52 17.11
C LYS A 36 9.70 1.98 15.71
N GLY A 37 9.80 2.88 14.73
CA GLY A 37 9.67 2.53 13.32
C GLY A 37 10.92 1.83 12.80
N ILE A 38 10.75 0.67 12.17
CA ILE A 38 11.80 -0.05 11.47
C ILE A 38 11.39 -0.15 10.01
N THR A 39 12.33 0.17 9.12
CA THR A 39 12.24 -0.09 7.69
C THR A 39 13.29 -1.11 7.30
N LEU A 40 12.84 -2.22 6.72
CA LEU A 40 13.68 -3.26 6.17
C LEU A 40 13.66 -3.18 4.65
N TYR A 41 14.83 -3.33 4.04
CA TYR A 41 14.94 -3.52 2.60
C TYR A 41 15.54 -4.90 2.33
N HIS A 42 14.90 -5.64 1.45
CA HIS A 42 15.35 -6.95 0.99
C HIS A 42 15.58 -6.92 -0.53
N HIS A 43 16.71 -7.43 -0.96
CA HIS A 43 17.09 -7.51 -2.37
C HIS A 43 16.88 -8.94 -2.88
N ASP A 44 16.13 -9.09 -3.97
CA ASP A 44 15.98 -10.37 -4.67
C ASP A 44 15.92 -10.16 -6.20
N LYS A 45 16.42 -11.13 -6.97
CA LYS A 45 16.33 -11.12 -8.45
C LYS A 45 14.90 -11.45 -8.92
N ARG A 46 14.09 -12.08 -8.08
CA ARG A 46 12.72 -12.54 -8.37
C ARG A 46 11.71 -11.47 -7.95
N ARG A 47 10.78 -11.15 -8.85
CA ARG A 47 9.49 -10.52 -8.49
C ARG A 47 8.45 -11.62 -8.31
N SER A 48 8.53 -12.34 -7.20
CA SER A 48 7.68 -13.51 -6.92
C SER A 48 7.10 -13.43 -5.52
N GLY A 49 5.88 -13.94 -5.34
CA GLY A 49 5.30 -14.08 -4.00
C GLY A 49 6.06 -15.05 -3.09
N LEU A 50 6.87 -15.96 -3.67
CA LEU A 50 7.82 -16.76 -2.92
C LEU A 50 8.77 -15.89 -2.08
N VAL A 51 9.14 -14.70 -2.55
CA VAL A 51 10.01 -13.79 -1.77
C VAL A 51 9.27 -13.27 -0.55
N VAL A 52 7.98 -12.97 -0.68
CA VAL A 52 7.14 -12.48 0.41
C VAL A 52 6.90 -13.60 1.42
N GLU A 53 6.61 -14.82 0.97
CA GLU A 53 6.48 -16.02 1.81
C GLU A 53 7.79 -16.35 2.54
N GLU A 54 8.92 -16.41 1.83
CA GLU A 54 10.23 -16.70 2.42
C GLU A 54 10.63 -15.65 3.47
N PHE A 55 10.28 -14.38 3.25
CA PHE A 55 10.66 -13.28 4.14
C PHE A 55 9.74 -13.14 5.35
N LEU A 56 8.42 -13.19 5.16
CA LEU A 56 7.44 -13.02 6.24
C LEU A 56 7.08 -14.33 6.94
N GLY A 57 7.30 -15.47 6.29
CA GLY A 57 7.01 -16.79 6.84
C GLY A 57 5.59 -16.89 7.37
N ASP A 58 5.47 -17.35 8.62
CA ASP A 58 4.20 -17.55 9.30
C ASP A 58 3.60 -16.27 9.92
N TYR A 59 3.93 -15.08 9.40
CA TYR A 59 3.42 -13.83 9.92
C TYR A 59 1.89 -13.78 9.86
N ALA A 60 1.26 -13.55 11.02
CA ALA A 60 -0.19 -13.58 11.20
C ALA A 60 -0.81 -12.22 11.58
N GLY A 61 -0.07 -11.13 11.39
CA GLY A 61 -0.55 -9.77 11.63
C GLY A 61 -1.13 -9.11 10.37
N TYR A 62 -1.20 -7.78 10.39
CA TYR A 62 -1.71 -6.98 9.27
C TYR A 62 -0.61 -6.57 8.30
N VAL A 63 -0.86 -6.69 7.00
CA VAL A 63 0.07 -6.24 5.95
C VAL A 63 -0.63 -5.29 4.98
N HIS A 64 -0.25 -4.02 5.01
CA HIS A 64 -0.68 -3.04 4.02
C HIS A 64 0.06 -3.26 2.70
N CYS A 65 -0.69 -3.38 1.61
CA CYS A 65 -0.11 -3.58 0.27
C CYS A 65 -1.01 -2.99 -0.84
N ASP A 66 -0.50 -2.99 -2.07
CA ASP A 66 -1.20 -2.53 -3.28
C ASP A 66 -2.11 -3.60 -3.91
N MET A 67 -2.28 -4.74 -3.24
CA MET A 67 -2.99 -5.92 -3.72
C MET A 67 -2.38 -6.60 -4.95
N TRP A 68 -1.08 -6.42 -5.19
CA TRP A 68 -0.39 -7.27 -6.14
C TRP A 68 -0.46 -8.74 -5.72
N SER A 69 -0.50 -9.63 -6.71
CA SER A 69 -0.85 -11.05 -6.50
C SER A 69 0.13 -11.81 -5.61
N ALA A 70 1.37 -11.33 -5.49
CA ALA A 70 2.37 -11.92 -4.58
C ALA A 70 1.92 -11.89 -3.12
N TYR A 71 1.32 -10.79 -2.67
CA TYR A 71 0.92 -10.63 -1.27
C TYR A 71 -0.21 -11.59 -0.86
N ARG A 72 -1.01 -12.05 -1.82
CA ARG A 72 -2.09 -13.02 -1.58
C ARG A 72 -1.61 -14.44 -1.27
N GLN A 73 -0.29 -14.67 -1.32
CA GLN A 73 0.33 -15.92 -0.92
C GLN A 73 0.50 -15.99 0.62
N LEU A 74 0.41 -14.85 1.32
CA LEU A 74 0.40 -14.80 2.77
C LEU A 74 -0.96 -15.27 3.33
N ASP A 75 -1.07 -16.57 3.59
CA ASP A 75 -2.30 -17.23 4.04
C ASP A 75 -2.71 -16.87 5.48
N LYS A 76 -1.72 -16.60 6.35
CA LYS A 76 -1.93 -16.27 7.76
C LYS A 76 -2.10 -14.77 8.01
N ALA A 77 -1.57 -13.93 7.12
CA ALA A 77 -1.62 -12.48 7.29
C ALA A 77 -2.97 -11.91 6.89
N GLN A 78 -3.43 -10.88 7.61
CA GLN A 78 -4.59 -10.10 7.18
C GLN A 78 -4.12 -8.95 6.29
N LEU A 79 -4.40 -9.04 5.00
CA LEU A 79 -4.06 -7.99 4.06
C LEU A 79 -4.93 -6.74 4.29
N VAL A 80 -4.32 -5.57 4.15
CA VAL A 80 -4.99 -4.26 4.23
C VAL A 80 -4.79 -3.54 2.91
N GLY A 81 -5.88 -3.40 2.14
CA GLY A 81 -5.82 -2.85 0.79
C GLY A 81 -5.55 -1.34 0.77
N CYS A 82 -4.64 -0.91 -0.10
CA CYS A 82 -4.32 0.51 -0.28
C CYS A 82 -5.39 1.27 -1.10
N TRP A 83 -6.22 2.07 -0.45
CA TRP A 83 -7.22 2.93 -1.11
C TRP A 83 -6.62 4.02 -2.00
N ALA A 84 -5.35 4.38 -1.83
CA ALA A 84 -4.68 5.31 -2.74
C ALA A 84 -4.57 4.73 -4.17
N HIS A 85 -4.48 3.40 -4.31
CA HIS A 85 -4.51 2.72 -5.61
C HIS A 85 -5.90 2.73 -6.22
N VAL A 86 -6.95 2.53 -5.42
CA VAL A 86 -8.35 2.67 -5.87
C VAL A 86 -8.57 4.10 -6.40
N ARG A 87 -8.20 5.10 -5.60
CA ARG A 87 -8.29 6.52 -5.97
C ARG A 87 -7.55 6.85 -7.26
N ARG A 88 -6.32 6.35 -7.43
CA ARG A 88 -5.50 6.55 -8.64
C ARG A 88 -6.18 5.99 -9.89
N LYS A 89 -6.79 4.80 -9.81
CA LYS A 89 -7.50 4.19 -10.93
C LYS A 89 -8.73 5.00 -11.35
N PHE A 90 -9.53 5.50 -10.40
CA PHE A 90 -10.65 6.38 -10.72
C PHE A 90 -10.20 7.73 -11.28
N PHE A 91 -9.11 8.30 -10.76
CA PHE A 91 -8.50 9.49 -11.35
C PHE A 91 -8.08 9.27 -12.80
N GLU A 92 -7.42 8.16 -13.12
CA GLU A 92 -7.01 7.83 -14.49
C GLU A 92 -8.18 7.53 -15.43
N ALA A 93 -9.30 7.05 -14.88
CA ALA A 93 -10.56 6.85 -15.58
C ALA A 93 -11.35 8.16 -15.79
N THR A 94 -11.00 9.24 -15.08
CA THR A 94 -11.67 10.54 -15.20
C THR A 94 -11.17 11.29 -16.45
N PRO A 95 -12.05 11.71 -17.37
CA PRO A 95 -11.66 12.50 -18.53
C PRO A 95 -11.02 13.83 -18.14
N LYS A 96 -9.90 14.20 -18.80
CA LYS A 96 -9.18 15.46 -18.51
C LYS A 96 -9.98 16.73 -18.83
N LYS A 97 -11.02 16.64 -19.67
CA LYS A 97 -11.89 17.77 -20.03
C LYS A 97 -13.11 17.78 -19.11
N THR A 98 -12.95 18.43 -17.97
CA THR A 98 -13.94 19.11 -17.08
C THR A 98 -15.31 18.50 -16.80
N ASP A 99 -15.61 17.28 -17.22
CA ASP A 99 -16.87 16.63 -16.88
C ASP A 99 -16.78 16.02 -15.47
N LYS A 100 -17.05 16.88 -14.49
CA LYS A 100 -17.18 16.50 -13.07
C LYS A 100 -18.35 15.54 -12.82
N THR A 101 -19.19 15.27 -13.81
CA THR A 101 -20.32 14.34 -13.71
C THR A 101 -20.00 12.94 -14.26
N SER A 102 -18.80 12.74 -14.81
CA SER A 102 -18.37 11.41 -15.26
C SER A 102 -18.30 10.40 -14.10
N LEU A 103 -18.57 9.13 -14.38
CA LEU A 103 -18.50 8.05 -13.40
C LEU A 103 -17.09 7.93 -12.75
N GLY A 104 -16.03 8.21 -13.52
CA GLY A 104 -14.67 8.28 -12.99
C GLY A 104 -14.54 9.36 -11.91
N ALA A 105 -15.10 10.55 -12.14
CA ALA A 105 -15.13 11.63 -11.16
C ALA A 105 -15.98 11.29 -9.93
N THR A 106 -17.10 10.57 -10.11
CA THR A 106 -17.91 10.06 -8.99
C THR A 106 -17.13 9.10 -8.09
N GLY A 107 -16.46 8.11 -8.67
CA GLY A 107 -15.63 7.17 -7.90
C GLY A 107 -14.44 7.86 -7.21
N LEU A 108 -13.83 8.85 -7.87
CA LEU A 108 -12.80 9.69 -7.28
C LEU A 108 -13.34 10.50 -6.09
N ALA A 109 -14.55 11.06 -6.20
CA ALA A 109 -15.19 11.82 -5.14
C ALA A 109 -15.50 10.95 -3.90
N TYR A 110 -15.91 9.68 -4.08
CA TYR A 110 -16.03 8.74 -2.96
C TYR A 110 -14.68 8.54 -2.25
N CYS A 111 -13.61 8.30 -3.02
CA CYS A 111 -12.27 8.15 -2.47
C CYS A 111 -11.82 9.41 -1.71
N ASP A 112 -12.06 10.60 -2.27
CA ASP A 112 -11.72 11.88 -1.62
C ASP A 112 -12.47 12.05 -0.30
N ARG A 113 -13.76 11.67 -0.21
CA ARG A 113 -14.53 11.69 1.04
C ARG A 113 -13.94 10.72 2.08
N LEU A 114 -13.56 9.50 1.68
CA LEU A 114 -12.92 8.53 2.59
C LEU A 114 -11.62 9.09 3.17
N PHE A 115 -10.76 9.69 2.33
CA PHE A 115 -9.51 10.31 2.78
C PHE A 115 -9.72 11.56 3.62
N ALA A 116 -10.76 12.36 3.35
CA ALA A 116 -11.11 13.53 4.15
C ALA A 116 -11.50 13.12 5.58
N LEU A 117 -12.39 12.13 5.72
CA LEU A 117 -12.77 11.60 7.03
C LEU A 117 -11.56 11.11 7.84
N GLU A 118 -10.68 10.31 7.24
CA GLU A 118 -9.45 9.87 7.94
C GLU A 118 -8.52 11.02 8.31
N SER A 119 -8.47 12.08 7.50
CA SER A 119 -7.68 13.27 7.81
C SER A 119 -8.25 14.01 9.03
N ASP A 120 -9.57 14.12 9.13
CA ASP A 120 -10.25 14.75 10.27
C ASP A 120 -10.04 13.95 11.58
N TRP A 121 -9.71 12.66 11.47
CA TRP A 121 -9.48 11.74 12.58
C TRP A 121 -7.99 11.47 12.88
N ALA A 122 -7.09 12.26 12.30
CA ALA A 122 -5.66 12.05 12.40
C ALA A 122 -5.16 12.00 13.86
N ASP A 123 -5.69 12.89 14.70
CA ASP A 123 -5.27 13.06 16.10
C ASP A 123 -6.12 12.26 17.12
N LEU A 124 -7.10 11.50 16.65
CA LEU A 124 -7.92 10.63 17.51
C LEU A 124 -7.10 9.45 18.04
N SER A 125 -7.50 8.93 19.20
CA SER A 125 -7.01 7.64 19.69
C SER A 125 -7.41 6.50 18.73
N SER A 126 -6.73 5.36 18.83
CA SER A 126 -7.07 4.19 18.01
C SER A 126 -8.53 3.74 18.23
N GLU A 127 -9.02 3.79 19.47
CA GLU A 127 -10.40 3.41 19.81
C GLU A 127 -11.43 4.39 19.22
N GLU A 128 -11.22 5.70 19.37
CA GLU A 128 -12.12 6.72 18.80
C GLU A 128 -12.11 6.68 17.27
N ARG A 129 -10.94 6.49 16.65
CA ARG A 129 -10.83 6.34 15.19
C ARG A 129 -11.57 5.09 14.72
N LEU A 130 -11.43 3.97 15.42
CA LEU A 130 -12.15 2.75 15.09
C LEU A 130 -13.67 2.94 15.22
N HIS A 131 -14.13 3.60 16.27
CA HIS A 131 -15.56 3.94 16.43
C HIS A 131 -16.06 4.79 15.25
N LYS A 132 -15.34 5.87 14.91
CA LYS A 132 -15.65 6.72 13.75
C LYS A 132 -15.65 5.94 12.42
N ARG A 133 -14.72 5.01 12.24
CA ARG A 133 -14.70 4.11 11.08
C ARG A 133 -15.96 3.26 11.00
N GLN A 134 -16.43 2.71 12.11
CA GLN A 134 -17.65 1.90 12.14
C GLN A 134 -18.90 2.74 11.87
N THR A 135 -18.98 3.96 12.42
CA THR A 135 -20.20 4.78 12.32
C THR A 135 -20.28 5.64 11.05
N GLU A 136 -19.14 6.01 10.46
CA GLU A 136 -19.09 6.97 9.33
C GLU A 136 -18.36 6.40 8.10
N LEU A 137 -17.21 5.76 8.27
CA LEU A 137 -16.43 5.25 7.13
C LEU A 137 -17.06 4.00 6.50
N ALA A 138 -17.55 3.07 7.33
CA ALA A 138 -18.14 1.82 6.87
C ALA A 138 -19.41 2.04 6.01
N PRO A 139 -20.38 2.88 6.42
CA PRO A 139 -21.51 3.24 5.55
C PRO A 139 -21.08 3.89 4.23
N LEU A 140 -20.06 4.75 4.25
CA LEU A 140 -19.53 5.36 3.03
C LEU A 140 -18.87 4.33 2.09
N MET A 141 -18.19 3.33 2.65
CA MET A 141 -17.67 2.19 1.88
C MET A 141 -18.82 1.37 1.28
N ASP A 142 -19.88 1.11 2.04
CA ASP A 142 -21.07 0.41 1.54
C ASP A 142 -21.68 1.13 0.34
N GLU A 143 -21.93 2.44 0.48
CA GLU A 143 -22.39 3.30 -0.62
C GLU A 143 -21.49 3.20 -1.86
N PHE A 144 -20.17 3.25 -1.67
CA PHE A 144 -19.21 3.16 -2.76
C PHE A 144 -19.23 1.79 -3.47
N PHE A 145 -19.25 0.69 -2.72
CA PHE A 145 -19.25 -0.66 -3.29
C PHE A 145 -20.59 -0.98 -3.97
N ASP A 146 -21.72 -0.57 -3.38
CA ASP A 146 -23.03 -0.67 -4.00
C ASP A 146 -23.11 0.17 -5.28
N TRP A 147 -22.60 1.40 -5.24
CA TRP A 147 -22.49 2.22 -6.44
C TRP A 147 -21.66 1.51 -7.52
N CYS A 148 -20.49 0.93 -7.17
CA CYS A 148 -19.66 0.18 -8.11
C CYS A 148 -20.40 -0.99 -8.76
N ARG A 149 -21.16 -1.79 -8.00
CA ARG A 149 -21.93 -2.94 -8.52
C ARG A 149 -23.04 -2.51 -9.49
N ASN A 150 -23.56 -1.30 -9.33
CA ASN A 150 -24.63 -0.75 -10.16
C ASN A 150 -24.15 -0.11 -11.47
N GLN A 151 -22.85 -0.12 -11.76
CA GLN A 151 -22.32 0.49 -12.99
C GLN A 151 -22.26 -0.51 -14.14
N ALA A 152 -22.86 -0.15 -15.27
CA ALA A 152 -22.67 -0.85 -16.54
C ALA A 152 -21.49 -0.23 -17.30
N VAL A 153 -20.36 -0.93 -17.35
CA VAL A 153 -19.10 -0.41 -17.93
C VAL A 153 -18.52 -1.38 -18.94
N LEU A 154 -17.85 -0.83 -19.96
CA LEU A 154 -17.16 -1.64 -20.96
C LEU A 154 -16.00 -2.41 -20.31
N PRO A 155 -15.93 -3.74 -20.45
CA PRO A 155 -14.79 -4.53 -19.98
C PRO A 155 -13.46 -4.01 -20.53
N GLY A 156 -12.42 -3.93 -19.69
CA GLY A 156 -11.11 -3.43 -20.07
C GLY A 156 -11.00 -1.91 -20.28
N SER A 157 -12.11 -1.16 -20.16
CA SER A 157 -12.02 0.30 -20.06
C SER A 157 -11.35 0.71 -18.74
N LYS A 158 -10.73 1.89 -18.69
CA LYS A 158 -10.10 2.40 -17.46
C LYS A 158 -11.07 2.42 -16.26
N LEU A 159 -12.32 2.82 -16.52
CA LEU A 159 -13.37 2.80 -15.51
C LEU A 159 -13.74 1.36 -15.11
N GLY A 160 -13.88 0.46 -16.09
CA GLY A 160 -14.10 -0.97 -15.85
C GLY A 160 -13.01 -1.58 -14.96
N THR A 161 -11.74 -1.30 -15.27
CA THR A 161 -10.60 -1.75 -14.45
C THR A 161 -10.60 -1.14 -13.05
N ALA A 162 -11.04 0.11 -12.87
CA ALA A 162 -11.15 0.73 -11.55
C ALA A 162 -12.22 0.04 -10.69
N ILE A 163 -13.40 -0.21 -11.26
CA ILE A 163 -14.51 -0.89 -10.59
C ILE A 163 -14.16 -2.34 -10.30
N GLU A 164 -13.64 -3.07 -11.29
CA GLU A 164 -13.23 -4.47 -11.14
C GLU A 164 -12.17 -4.62 -10.03
N TYR A 165 -11.14 -3.76 -10.02
CA TYR A 165 -10.14 -3.76 -8.95
C TYR A 165 -10.76 -3.52 -7.58
N SER A 166 -11.72 -2.59 -7.49
CA SER A 166 -12.41 -2.29 -6.24
C SER A 166 -13.23 -3.48 -5.74
N LEU A 167 -14.04 -4.08 -6.60
CA LEU A 167 -14.93 -5.19 -6.24
C LEU A 167 -14.16 -6.49 -5.96
N ASN A 168 -13.10 -6.79 -6.72
CA ASN A 168 -12.30 -8.01 -6.54
C ASN A 168 -11.64 -8.10 -5.17
N TYR A 169 -11.35 -6.96 -4.54
CA TYR A 169 -10.65 -6.90 -3.25
C TYR A 169 -11.45 -6.17 -2.18
N GLU A 170 -12.79 -6.10 -2.31
CA GLU A 170 -13.67 -5.39 -1.39
C GLU A 170 -13.43 -5.80 0.07
N ALA A 171 -13.38 -7.11 0.36
CA ALA A 171 -13.11 -7.61 1.71
C ALA A 171 -11.77 -7.08 2.25
N THR A 172 -10.75 -7.02 1.41
CA THR A 172 -9.41 -6.54 1.79
C THR A 172 -9.36 -5.01 1.96
N PHE A 173 -10.14 -4.26 1.19
CA PHE A 173 -10.28 -2.81 1.39
C PHE A 173 -11.07 -2.45 2.66
N ARG A 174 -11.94 -3.36 3.11
CA ARG A 174 -12.68 -3.23 4.37
C ARG A 174 -11.85 -3.63 5.60
N THR A 175 -10.72 -4.32 5.47
CA THR A 175 -9.87 -4.70 6.62
C THR A 175 -9.47 -3.51 7.48
N VAL A 176 -9.32 -2.30 6.91
CA VAL A 176 -9.02 -1.08 7.68
C VAL A 176 -10.04 -0.78 8.79
N LEU A 177 -11.26 -1.32 8.67
CA LEU A 177 -12.34 -1.18 9.66
C LEU A 177 -12.14 -2.11 10.87
N SER A 178 -11.20 -3.06 10.86
CA SER A 178 -11.02 -4.01 11.95
C SER A 178 -10.16 -3.50 13.11
N ASP A 179 -9.29 -2.53 12.87
CA ASP A 179 -8.36 -2.00 13.89
C ASP A 179 -8.03 -0.52 13.61
N GLY A 180 -8.09 0.32 14.65
CA GLY A 180 -7.89 1.77 14.56
C GLY A 180 -6.44 2.20 14.27
N ASN A 181 -5.46 1.30 14.39
CA ASN A 181 -4.05 1.54 14.06
C ASN A 181 -3.74 1.29 12.57
N LEU A 182 -4.67 0.68 11.82
CA LEU A 182 -4.54 0.55 10.37
C LEU A 182 -4.74 1.90 9.68
N VAL A 183 -4.30 2.00 8.43
CA VAL A 183 -4.39 3.24 7.64
C VAL A 183 -4.93 2.97 6.24
N LEU A 184 -5.65 3.93 5.65
CA LEU A 184 -6.23 3.75 4.30
C LEU A 184 -5.21 3.61 3.18
N SER A 185 -3.94 3.98 3.38
CA SER A 185 -2.94 3.97 2.32
C SER A 185 -1.62 3.35 2.73
N ASN A 186 -1.03 2.60 1.79
CA ASN A 186 0.33 2.10 1.86
C ASN A 186 1.39 3.12 1.42
N ASN A 187 1.06 4.43 1.42
CA ASN A 187 1.97 5.46 0.94
C ASN A 187 3.29 5.55 1.73
N MET A 188 3.34 5.01 2.96
CA MET A 188 4.58 4.88 3.72
C MET A 188 5.58 3.94 3.03
N GLY A 189 5.12 2.76 2.59
CA GLY A 189 5.93 1.82 1.81
C GLY A 189 6.42 2.43 0.51
N GLU A 190 5.50 3.02 -0.27
CA GLU A 190 5.86 3.67 -1.54
C GLU A 190 6.90 4.79 -1.36
N ARG A 191 6.81 5.57 -0.27
CA ARG A 191 7.76 6.65 0.02
C ARG A 191 9.12 6.13 0.44
N ALA A 192 9.19 5.10 1.28
CA ALA A 192 10.45 4.46 1.65
C ALA A 192 11.16 3.91 0.42
N MET A 193 10.41 3.25 -0.46
CA MET A 193 10.94 2.73 -1.71
C MET A 193 11.48 3.83 -2.63
N LYS A 194 10.73 4.92 -2.83
CA LYS A 194 11.19 6.09 -3.60
C LYS A 194 12.46 6.70 -3.00
N THR A 195 12.56 6.75 -1.68
CA THR A 195 13.71 7.32 -0.96
C THR A 195 14.97 6.48 -1.21
N LEU A 196 14.85 5.16 -1.18
CA LEU A 196 15.93 4.23 -1.50
C LEU A 196 16.40 4.40 -2.96
N VAL A 197 15.46 4.37 -3.91
CA VAL A 197 15.76 4.46 -5.35
C VAL A 197 16.40 5.80 -5.72
N MET A 198 15.94 6.91 -5.11
CA MET A 198 16.52 8.24 -5.34
C MET A 198 17.83 8.48 -4.56
N GLY A 199 18.27 7.53 -3.71
CA GLY A 199 19.51 7.64 -2.94
C GLY A 199 19.49 8.66 -1.79
N VAL A 200 18.31 9.11 -1.35
CA VAL A 200 18.17 10.14 -0.30
C VAL A 200 17.78 9.51 1.04
N VAL A 201 18.54 8.54 1.53
CA VAL A 201 18.37 8.10 2.92
C VAL A 201 19.05 9.13 3.83
N LYS A 202 18.26 10.02 4.45
CA LYS A 202 18.76 10.93 5.49
C LYS A 202 19.04 10.12 6.75
N GLN A 203 20.30 9.75 6.97
CA GLN A 203 20.77 9.46 8.31
C GLN A 203 21.08 10.78 9.02
N SER A 204 20.62 10.92 10.26
CA SER A 204 21.04 11.96 11.19
C SER A 204 22.55 11.84 11.43
N GLY A 205 23.32 12.57 10.61
CA GLY A 205 24.77 12.67 10.70
C GLY A 205 25.48 11.78 9.67
N ASN A 206 26.12 12.45 8.70
CA ASN A 206 26.88 11.92 7.56
C ASN A 206 26.06 11.38 6.37
N ARG A 207 26.18 12.12 5.25
CA ARG A 207 25.95 11.61 3.90
C ARG A 207 26.94 10.47 3.61
N LEU A 208 26.46 9.33 3.12
CA LEU A 208 26.88 8.63 1.88
C LEU A 208 26.54 7.13 1.90
N PHE A 209 26.54 6.58 0.68
CA PHE A 209 26.50 5.17 0.23
C PHE A 209 25.13 4.56 -0.07
N GLN A 210 24.80 4.51 -1.37
CA GLN A 210 24.11 3.36 -1.93
C GLN A 210 24.91 2.10 -1.56
N PRO A 211 24.29 1.07 -0.99
CA PRO A 211 24.99 -0.19 -0.79
C PRO A 211 25.28 -0.81 -2.16
N GLU A 212 26.51 -0.65 -2.65
CA GLU A 212 27.04 -1.46 -3.75
C GLU A 212 26.91 -2.95 -3.37
N PRO A 213 26.25 -3.80 -4.18
CA PRO A 213 26.02 -5.20 -3.86
C PRO A 213 27.29 -6.02 -4.08
N ARG A 214 28.32 -5.80 -3.25
CA ARG A 214 29.58 -6.53 -3.36
C ARG A 214 29.58 -7.98 -2.83
N ASN A 215 28.42 -8.61 -2.64
CA ASN A 215 28.33 -10.06 -2.36
C ASN A 215 26.88 -10.59 -2.45
N GLU A 216 26.74 -11.74 -3.10
CA GLU A 216 25.51 -12.39 -3.60
C GLU A 216 24.65 -13.10 -2.51
N LYS A 217 24.72 -12.64 -1.25
CA LYS A 217 23.90 -13.18 -0.16
C LYS A 217 23.00 -12.08 0.37
N ALA A 218 21.69 -12.33 0.35
CA ALA A 218 20.60 -11.44 0.77
C ALA A 218 21.03 -10.42 1.83
N LYS A 219 21.25 -9.18 1.41
CA LYS A 219 21.58 -8.08 2.32
C LYS A 219 20.28 -7.46 2.78
N VAL A 220 19.80 -7.86 3.96
CA VAL A 220 18.74 -7.12 4.65
C VAL A 220 19.37 -5.84 5.19
N ALA A 221 18.97 -4.69 4.68
CA ALA A 221 19.35 -3.41 5.27
C ALA A 221 18.26 -2.98 6.25
N VAL A 222 18.63 -2.82 7.52
CA VAL A 222 17.73 -2.37 8.59
C VAL A 222 17.98 -0.89 8.85
N PHE A 223 16.94 -0.07 8.73
CA PHE A 223 16.97 1.33 9.11
C PHE A 223 15.93 1.55 10.21
N SER A 224 16.37 1.93 11.41
CA SER A 224 15.48 2.37 12.49
C SER A 224 15.36 3.89 12.47
N GLU A 225 14.14 4.41 12.44
CA GLU A 225 13.91 5.81 12.79
C GLU A 225 13.88 5.88 14.33
N LEU A 226 14.85 6.61 14.91
CA LEU A 226 14.90 6.92 16.35
C LEU A 226 13.99 8.11 16.67
#